data_AF-A0A3D2VBP2-F1
#
_entry.id   AF-A0A3D2VBP2-F1
#
_cell.length_a   1.000
_cell.length_b   1.000
_cell.length_c   1.000
_cell.angle_alpha   90.00
_cell.angle_beta   90.00
_cell.angle_gamma   90.00
#
_symmetry.space_group_name_H-M   'P 1'
#
loop_
_entity.id
_entity.type
_entity.pdbx_description
1 polymer ?
#
loop_
_entity_poly.entity_id
_entity_poly.type
_entity_poly.pdbx_seq_one_letter_code
_entity_poly.pdbx_strand_id
1 'polypeptide(L)' 'MAITLTEAAAQRVSDHLESRGYGKGLRLGVKTTGCSGLAYV' A
#
# COMPACT_ATOMS: atom_id res chain seq x y z
N MET A 1 16.68 -1.30 6.90
CA MET A 1 15.30 -1.86 7.05
C MET A 1 14.66 -1.85 5.68
N ALA A 2 14.01 -2.94 5.30
CA ALA A 2 13.31 -3.07 4.02
C ALA A 2 11.80 -3.13 4.27
N ILE A 3 11.02 -2.53 3.37
CA ILE A 3 9.57 -2.68 3.35
C ILE A 3 9.29 -4.01 2.64
N THR A 4 8.52 -4.89 3.28
CA THR A 4 8.13 -6.19 2.72
C THR A 4 6.61 -6.34 2.75
N LEU A 5 6.10 -7.23 1.89
CA LEU A 5 4.70 -7.62 1.84
C LEU A 5 4.59 -9.09 2.20
N THR A 6 3.49 -9.48 2.83
CA THR A 6 3.13 -10.89 2.92
C THR A 6 2.63 -11.38 1.56
N GLU A 7 2.73 -12.68 1.30
CA GLU A 7 2.23 -13.28 0.05
C GLU A 7 0.75 -12.96 -0.19
N ALA A 8 -0.08 -13.02 0.85
CA ALA A 8 -1.50 -12.67 0.76
C ALA A 8 -1.72 -11.19 0.37
N ALA A 9 -0.89 -10.28 0.89
CA ALA A 9 -0.98 -8.87 0.53
C ALA A 9 -0.47 -8.63 -0.90
N ALA A 10 0.58 -9.32 -1.33
CA ALA A 10 1.11 -9.24 -2.68
C ALA A 10 0.06 -9.70 -3.71
N GLN A 11 -0.60 -10.85 -3.48
CA GLN A 11 -1.65 -11.35 -4.36
C GLN A 11 -2.80 -10.34 -4.50
N ARG A 12 -3.28 -9.81 -3.37
CA ARG A 12 -4.36 -8.81 -3.36
C ARG A 12 -4.01 -7.57 -4.19
N VAL A 13 -2.75 -7.13 -4.16
CA VAL A 13 -2.29 -5.99 -4.93
C VAL A 13 -2.27 -6.29 -6.41
N SER A 14 -1.74 -7.45 -6.79
CA SER A 14 -1.71 -7.89 -8.20
C SER A 14 -3.13 -7.96 -8.77
N ASP A 15 -4.05 -8.62 -8.07
CA ASP A 15 -5.47 -8.72 -8.49
C ASP A 15 -6.10 -7.32 -8.66
N HIS A 16 -5.75 -6.39 -7.77
CA HIS A 16 -6.27 -5.03 -7.83
C HIS A 16 -5.70 -4.22 -9.01
N LEU A 17 -4.43 -4.42 -9.35
CA LEU A 17 -3.80 -3.77 -10.51
C LEU A 17 -4.34 -4.34 -11.83
N GLU A 18 -4.51 -5.66 -11.90
CA GLU A 18 -5.09 -6.35 -13.05
C GLU A 18 -6.53 -5.91 -13.30
N SER A 19 -7.38 -5.93 -12.26
CA SER A 19 -8.77 -5.48 -12.37
C SER A 19 -8.89 -4.00 -12.73
N ARG A 20 -7.97 -3.16 -12.25
CA ARG A 20 -7.91 -1.74 -12.62
C ARG A 20 -7.48 -1.54 -14.07
N GLY A 21 -6.65 -2.44 -14.63
CA GLY A 21 -6.16 -2.39 -16.01
C GLY A 21 -5.11 -1.30 -16.28
N TYR A 22 -4.71 -0.53 -15.27
CA TYR A 22 -3.68 0.50 -15.36
C TYR A 22 -3.03 0.78 -14.00
N GLY A 23 -1.75 1.20 -14.02
CA GLY A 23 -0.97 1.50 -12.81
C GLY A 23 0.35 0.73 -12.75
N LYS A 24 1.29 1.19 -11.92
CA LYS A 24 2.64 0.58 -11.78
C LYS A 24 2.83 -0.22 -10.49
N GLY A 25 1.97 -0.05 -9.48
CA GLY A 25 2.17 -0.65 -8.17
C GLY A 25 1.47 0.09 -7.04
N LEU A 26 1.89 -0.20 -5.80
CA LEU A 26 1.47 0.52 -4.60
C LEU A 26 2.42 1.66 -4.25
N ARG A 27 1.85 2.68 -3.59
CA ARG A 27 2.60 3.72 -2.90
C ARG A 27 2.19 3.69 -1.43
N LEU A 28 3.16 3.67 -0.52
CA LEU A 28 2.92 3.79 0.91
C LEU A 28 3.35 5.19 1.35
N GLY A 29 2.39 6.01 1.80
CA GLY A 29 2.63 7.30 2.40
C GLY A 29 2.40 7.26 3.91
N VAL A 30 2.88 8.30 4.59
CA VAL A 30 2.48 8.61 5.97
C VAL A 30 1.88 10.00 6.02
N LYS A 31 0.84 10.18 6.84
CA LYS A 31 0.23 11.47 7.11
C LYS A 31 0.05 11.66 8.61
N THR A 32 0.18 12.90 9.07
CA THR A 32 -0.13 13.30 10.44
C THR A 32 -1.63 13.24 10.68
N THR A 33 -2.03 12.61 11.79
CA THR A 33 -3.42 12.42 12.21
C THR A 33 -3.55 12.65 13.71
N GLY A 34 -4.46 13.54 14.13
CA GLY A 34 -4.69 13.87 15.54
C GLY A 34 -3.60 14.76 16.14
N CYS A 35 -3.45 14.72 17.46
CA CYS A 35 -2.52 15.60 18.19
C CYS A 35 -1.04 15.23 17.98
N SER A 36 -0.74 13.95 17.75
CA SER A 36 0.64 13.44 17.58
C SER A 36 0.72 12.12 16.78
N GLY A 37 -0.39 11.68 16.17
CA GLY A 37 -0.45 10.40 15.46
C GLY A 37 0.04 10.48 14.01
N LEU A 38 0.41 9.31 13.48
CA LEU A 38 0.71 9.10 12.06
C LEU A 38 -0.18 7.96 11.52
N ALA A 39 -0.57 8.05 10.26
CA ALA A 39 -1.36 7.03 9.57
C ALA A 39 -0.79 6.73 8.19
N TYR A 40 -0.96 5.49 7.72
CA TYR A 40 -0.63 5.09 6.35
C TYR A 40 -1.71 5.53 5.36
N VAL A 41 -1.29 5.91 4.15
CA VAL A 41 -2.18 6.28 3.02
C VAL A 41 -1.64 5.80 1.69
#